data_AF-A0AAV2J045-F1
#
_entry.id   AF-A0AAV2J045-F1
#
_cell.length_a   1.000
_cell.length_b   1.000
_cell.length_c   1.000
_cell.angle_alpha   90.00
_cell.angle_beta   90.00
_cell.angle_gamma   90.00
#
_symmetry.space_group_name_H-M   'P 1'
#
loop_
_entity.id
_entity.type
_entity.pdbx_description
1 polymer ?
#
loop_
_entity_poly.entity_id
_entity_poly.type
_entity_poly.pdbx_seq_one_letter_code
_entity_poly.pdbx_strand_id
1 'polypeptide(L)'
;MAFTLYTLLQTALLCTNAVAVLHEERFLSKIGWGVEQGVGGFGDDPGVKAQILNLIRSVRTVMRVPLIIVNSVSIVLLLLFAVSLELRNPHRTGSFWSCRAVPGAQDALRKLRQASVAIKFVTNTTKESKRNLLERLQRLHFELQEKEVFTSLTAARSVLEQRQLRPLLLLEESALEDFTGIDTSEPNAVVIGLAPDCFNYETMNKAFRMILDGAPLIAVHKARYYKRKDGLALGPGPFVTGLEYATDCKATVVGKPEETFFNQALSDLGCSASEAVMIGDDARDDVGGAQNAGMLGILVKTGKYRDGDELKISPPPHLTCGSFPDAVEHILNQLL
;
A
#
# COMPACT_ATOMS: atom_id res chain seq x y z
N MET A 1 -25.58 16.64 5.23
CA MET A 1 -25.93 15.73 4.13
C MET A 1 -27.11 16.31 3.39
N ALA A 2 -26.90 16.88 2.20
CA ALA A 2 -28.02 17.36 1.38
C ALA A 2 -28.66 16.16 0.70
N PHE A 3 -29.91 15.86 1.02
CA PHE A 3 -30.75 14.98 0.21
C PHE A 3 -30.93 15.65 -1.16
N THR A 4 -30.16 15.21 -2.15
CA THR A 4 -30.26 15.75 -3.50
C THR A 4 -31.37 15.01 -4.25
N LEU A 5 -32.05 15.68 -5.18
CA LEU A 5 -33.06 15.06 -6.05
C LEU A 5 -32.52 13.78 -6.75
N TYR A 6 -31.21 13.75 -7.00
CA TYR A 6 -30.48 12.60 -7.53
C TYR A 6 -30.50 11.38 -6.59
N THR A 7 -30.29 11.57 -5.29
CA THR A 7 -30.31 10.45 -4.33
C THR A 7 -31.72 9.88 -4.17
N LEU A 8 -32.76 10.71 -4.26
CA LEU A 8 -34.15 10.26 -4.28
C LEU A 8 -34.45 9.41 -5.53
N LEU A 9 -34.03 9.89 -6.71
CA LEU A 9 -34.23 9.19 -7.98
C LEU A 9 -33.47 7.85 -8.01
N GLN A 10 -32.23 7.83 -7.53
CA GLN A 10 -31.41 6.63 -7.45
C GLN A 10 -31.99 5.58 -6.48
N THR A 11 -32.48 6.03 -5.33
CA THR A 11 -33.14 5.14 -4.35
C THR A 11 -34.43 4.56 -4.92
N ALA A 12 -35.25 5.38 -5.58
CA ALA A 12 -36.46 4.91 -6.26
C ALA A 12 -36.15 3.88 -7.36
N LEU A 13 -35.09 4.10 -8.15
CA LEU A 13 -34.63 3.18 -9.18
C LEU A 13 -34.16 1.84 -8.58
N LEU A 14 -33.38 1.88 -7.48
CA LEU A 14 -32.90 0.68 -6.79
C LEU A 14 -34.04 -0.13 -6.18
N CYS A 15 -35.00 0.53 -5.52
CA CYS A 15 -36.19 -0.14 -4.99
C CYS A 15 -37.02 -0.79 -6.11
N THR A 16 -37.19 -0.10 -7.24
CA THR A 16 -37.96 -0.63 -8.37
C THR A 16 -37.24 -1.82 -9.03
N ASN A 17 -35.92 -1.76 -9.15
CA ASN A 17 -35.09 -2.89 -9.60
C ASN A 17 -35.21 -4.10 -8.66
N ALA A 18 -35.14 -3.89 -7.35
CA ALA A 18 -35.28 -4.95 -6.36
C ALA A 18 -36.63 -5.66 -6.49
N VAL A 19 -37.71 -4.90 -6.68
CA VAL A 19 -39.06 -5.45 -6.90
C VAL A 19 -39.16 -6.18 -8.25
N ALA A 20 -38.56 -5.64 -9.31
CA ALA A 20 -38.56 -6.26 -10.63
C ALA A 20 -37.81 -7.61 -10.64
N VAL A 21 -36.74 -7.76 -9.85
CA VAL A 21 -35.87 -8.95 -9.77
C VAL A 21 -36.39 -10.05 -8.82
N LEU A 22 -37.38 -9.78 -7.95
CA LEU A 22 -37.93 -10.75 -6.97
C LEU A 22 -38.55 -12.02 -7.59
N HIS A 23 -37.74 -13.04 -7.86
CA HIS A 23 -38.20 -14.27 -8.52
C HIS A 23 -39.20 -15.05 -7.65
N GLU A 24 -40.42 -15.28 -8.17
CA GLU A 24 -41.53 -15.90 -7.42
C GLU A 24 -41.16 -17.28 -6.88
N GLU A 25 -40.61 -18.15 -7.73
CA GLU A 25 -40.30 -19.53 -7.37
C GLU A 25 -39.16 -19.68 -6.37
N ARG A 26 -38.29 -18.68 -6.23
CA ARG A 26 -37.07 -18.77 -5.40
C ARG A 26 -37.21 -18.09 -4.05
N PHE A 27 -37.98 -17.00 -3.98
CA PHE A 27 -38.11 -16.18 -2.78
C PHE A 27 -39.52 -16.16 -2.19
N LEU A 28 -40.56 -16.04 -3.03
CA LEU A 28 -41.95 -15.96 -2.54
C LEU A 28 -42.47 -17.33 -2.10
N SER A 29 -42.05 -18.41 -2.77
CA SER A 29 -42.32 -19.79 -2.35
C SER A 29 -41.80 -20.10 -0.93
N LYS A 30 -40.59 -19.65 -0.58
CA LYS A 30 -39.97 -19.85 0.73
C LYS A 30 -40.68 -19.13 1.89
N ILE A 31 -41.43 -18.08 1.59
CA ILE A 31 -42.20 -17.30 2.58
C ILE A 31 -43.66 -17.79 2.64
N GLY A 32 -44.00 -18.89 1.95
CA GLY A 32 -45.36 -19.46 1.94
C GLY A 32 -46.34 -18.69 1.05
N TRP A 33 -45.82 -17.87 0.13
CA TRP A 33 -46.58 -17.11 -0.88
C TRP A 33 -46.31 -17.67 -2.29
N GLY A 34 -45.90 -18.94 -2.35
CA GLY A 34 -45.84 -19.69 -3.60
C GLY A 34 -47.24 -20.01 -4.10
N VAL A 35 -47.37 -20.24 -5.40
CA VAL A 35 -48.63 -20.61 -6.05
C VAL A 35 -49.00 -22.02 -5.62
N GLU A 36 -49.62 -22.21 -4.46
CA GLU A 36 -50.50 -23.34 -4.27
C GLU A 36 -51.82 -23.02 -4.99
N GLN A 37 -52.05 -23.73 -6.10
CA GLN A 37 -53.38 -23.82 -6.71
C GLN A 37 -54.30 -24.58 -5.74
N GLY A 38 -54.87 -23.85 -4.77
CA GLY A 38 -56.12 -24.23 -4.16
C GLY A 38 -57.24 -23.90 -5.13
N VAL A 39 -57.90 -24.92 -5.67
CA VAL A 39 -59.13 -24.81 -6.46
C VAL A 39 -60.18 -24.11 -5.60
N GLY A 40 -60.35 -22.80 -5.79
CA GLY A 40 -61.44 -22.00 -5.22
C GLY A 40 -62.64 -22.05 -6.15
N GLY A 41 -63.79 -22.44 -5.62
CA GLY A 41 -65.05 -22.56 -6.34
C GLY A 41 -65.51 -21.25 -7.00
N PHE A 42 -66.38 -21.41 -7.99
CA PHE A 42 -67.02 -20.32 -8.73
C PHE A 42 -67.74 -19.36 -7.76
N GLY A 43 -67.23 -18.14 -7.58
CA GLY A 43 -67.98 -17.04 -6.94
C GLY A 43 -67.32 -16.29 -5.77
N ASP A 44 -66.12 -16.64 -5.31
CA ASP A 44 -65.47 -15.89 -4.21
C ASP A 44 -64.55 -14.75 -4.70
N ASP A 45 -64.67 -13.59 -4.05
CA ASP A 45 -63.87 -12.40 -4.32
C ASP A 45 -62.36 -12.66 -4.07
N PRO A 46 -61.47 -12.18 -4.94
CA PRO A 46 -60.03 -12.43 -4.79
C PRO A 46 -59.52 -11.77 -3.51
N GLY A 47 -59.11 -12.60 -2.54
CA GLY A 47 -58.54 -12.13 -1.28
C GLY A 47 -57.34 -11.20 -1.48
N VAL A 48 -57.11 -10.30 -0.50
CA VAL A 48 -56.08 -9.25 -0.55
C VAL A 48 -54.69 -9.76 -1.00
N LYS A 49 -54.33 -11.00 -0.64
CA LYS A 49 -53.09 -11.65 -1.10
C LYS A 49 -53.02 -11.88 -2.62
N ALA A 50 -54.12 -12.31 -3.23
CA ALA A 50 -54.19 -12.53 -4.69
C ALA A 50 -54.14 -11.21 -5.46
N GLN A 51 -54.78 -10.15 -4.93
CA GLN A 51 -54.71 -8.82 -5.52
C GLN A 51 -53.29 -8.24 -5.46
N ILE A 52 -52.58 -8.42 -4.34
CA ILE A 52 -51.18 -8.00 -4.19
C ILE A 52 -50.26 -8.78 -5.16
N LEU A 53 -50.45 -10.09 -5.30
CA LEU A 53 -49.68 -10.91 -6.24
C LEU A 53 -49.93 -10.50 -7.70
N ASN A 54 -51.19 -10.25 -8.07
CA ASN A 54 -51.53 -9.77 -9.41
C ASN A 54 -51.00 -8.38 -9.70
N LEU A 55 -50.95 -7.49 -8.69
CA LEU A 55 -50.33 -6.18 -8.81
C LEU A 55 -48.81 -6.30 -9.03
N ILE A 56 -48.12 -7.14 -8.25
CA ILE A 56 -46.68 -7.40 -8.40
C ILE A 56 -46.38 -7.98 -9.79
N ARG A 57 -47.19 -8.92 -10.28
CA ARG A 57 -47.04 -9.50 -11.64
C ARG A 57 -47.28 -8.49 -12.74
N SER A 58 -48.34 -7.68 -12.62
CA SER A 58 -48.67 -6.64 -13.60
C SER A 58 -47.57 -5.59 -13.67
N VAL A 59 -47.10 -5.11 -12.51
CA VAL A 59 -46.00 -4.15 -12.41
C VAL A 59 -44.72 -4.74 -12.98
N ARG A 60 -44.36 -5.99 -12.66
CA ARG A 60 -43.19 -6.66 -13.26
C ARG A 60 -43.27 -6.71 -14.78
N THR A 61 -44.42 -7.08 -15.33
CA THR A 61 -44.57 -7.31 -16.77
C THR A 61 -44.50 -5.99 -17.55
N VAL A 62 -45.20 -4.97 -17.06
CA VAL A 62 -45.22 -3.64 -17.70
C VAL A 62 -43.89 -2.89 -17.50
N MET A 63 -43.25 -3.04 -16.35
CA MET A 63 -42.05 -2.26 -16.00
C MET A 63 -40.75 -2.90 -16.48
N ARG A 64 -40.73 -4.16 -16.94
CA ARG A 64 -39.48 -4.86 -17.32
C ARG A 64 -38.72 -4.16 -18.44
N VAL A 65 -39.40 -3.85 -19.55
CA VAL A 65 -38.79 -3.22 -20.72
C VAL A 65 -38.41 -1.76 -20.45
N PRO A 66 -39.27 -0.92 -19.83
CA PRO A 66 -38.90 0.42 -19.40
C PRO A 66 -37.71 0.43 -18.42
N LEU A 67 -37.65 -0.48 -17.43
CA LEU A 67 -36.52 -0.53 -16.50
C LEU A 67 -35.22 -0.94 -17.17
N ILE A 68 -35.25 -1.88 -18.12
CA ILE A 68 -34.06 -2.26 -18.87
C ILE A 68 -33.51 -1.04 -19.62
N ILE A 69 -34.39 -0.25 -20.25
CA ILE A 69 -33.99 0.98 -20.94
C ILE A 69 -33.43 2.01 -19.95
N VAL A 70 -34.14 2.29 -18.85
CA VAL A 70 -33.71 3.29 -17.86
C VAL A 70 -32.40 2.87 -17.17
N ASN A 71 -32.23 1.59 -16.83
CA ASN A 71 -30.97 1.07 -16.27
C ASN A 71 -29.83 1.15 -17.28
N SER A 72 -30.08 0.79 -18.55
CA SER A 72 -29.06 0.87 -19.60
C SER A 72 -28.61 2.32 -19.81
N VAL A 73 -29.56 3.26 -19.90
CA VAL A 73 -29.28 4.69 -19.99
C VAL A 73 -28.56 5.20 -18.74
N SER A 74 -28.95 4.73 -17.54
CA SER A 74 -28.28 5.09 -16.28
C SER A 74 -26.85 4.58 -16.23
N ILE A 75 -26.57 3.35 -16.69
CA ILE A 75 -25.23 2.77 -16.78
C ILE A 75 -24.38 3.54 -17.79
N VAL A 76 -24.93 3.86 -18.97
CA VAL A 76 -24.23 4.64 -20.00
C VAL A 76 -23.93 6.06 -19.48
N LEU A 77 -24.89 6.71 -18.83
CA LEU A 77 -24.67 8.02 -18.19
C LEU A 77 -23.65 7.93 -17.06
N LEU A 78 -23.68 6.90 -16.23
CA LEU A 78 -22.67 6.67 -15.19
C LEU A 78 -21.29 6.47 -15.80
N LEU A 79 -21.16 5.70 -16.89
CA LEU A 79 -19.88 5.50 -17.57
C LEU A 79 -19.38 6.79 -18.20
N LEU A 80 -20.25 7.55 -18.88
CA LEU A 80 -19.89 8.83 -19.50
C LEU A 80 -19.52 9.89 -18.45
N PHE A 81 -20.31 10.02 -17.37
CA PHE A 81 -20.00 10.94 -16.28
C PHE A 81 -18.84 10.47 -15.42
N ALA A 82 -18.63 9.17 -15.22
CA ALA A 82 -17.45 8.64 -14.53
C ALA A 82 -16.19 8.99 -15.31
N VAL A 83 -16.17 8.74 -16.62
CA VAL A 83 -15.03 9.13 -17.49
C VAL A 83 -14.85 10.65 -17.52
N SER A 84 -15.93 11.43 -17.54
CA SER A 84 -15.84 12.89 -17.54
C SER A 84 -15.44 13.48 -16.18
N LEU A 85 -15.82 12.86 -15.05
CA LEU A 85 -15.37 13.22 -13.69
C LEU A 85 -13.92 12.80 -13.44
N GLU A 86 -13.47 11.66 -13.98
CA GLU A 86 -12.06 11.25 -13.97
C GLU A 86 -11.18 12.29 -14.71
N LEU A 87 -11.69 12.83 -15.82
CA LEU A 87 -11.00 13.87 -16.61
C LEU A 87 -11.10 15.28 -15.99
N ARG A 88 -12.13 15.57 -15.18
CA ARG A 88 -12.40 16.93 -14.65
C ARG A 88 -12.08 17.10 -13.17
N ASN A 89 -11.86 16.03 -12.42
CA ASN A 89 -11.54 16.05 -10.99
C ASN A 89 -10.69 14.84 -10.57
N PRO A 90 -9.36 14.86 -10.82
CA PRO A 90 -8.42 13.84 -10.32
C PRO A 90 -8.19 13.92 -8.79
N HIS A 91 -9.15 14.46 -8.02
CA HIS A 91 -8.97 14.90 -6.63
C HIS A 91 -9.96 14.31 -5.63
N ARG A 92 -10.83 13.36 -6.04
CA ARG A 92 -11.88 12.81 -5.15
C ARG A 92 -12.04 11.29 -5.15
N THR A 93 -11.07 10.54 -5.66
CA THR A 93 -10.94 9.11 -5.35
C THR A 93 -9.86 8.94 -4.30
N GLY A 94 -10.21 8.31 -3.17
CA GLY A 94 -9.35 8.10 -2.02
C GLY A 94 -8.10 7.31 -2.41
N SER A 95 -7.07 8.02 -2.81
CA SER A 95 -5.72 7.52 -2.97
C SER A 95 -5.06 7.58 -1.59
N PHE A 96 -4.99 6.43 -0.91
CA PHE A 96 -4.07 6.28 0.22
C PHE A 96 -2.60 6.16 -0.27
N TRP A 97 -2.39 6.28 -1.59
CA TRP A 97 -1.19 6.84 -2.21
C TRP A 97 -1.57 8.18 -2.81
N SER A 98 -1.77 9.17 -1.95
CA SER A 98 -1.76 10.54 -2.43
C SER A 98 -0.35 10.76 -3.00
N CYS A 99 -0.20 10.69 -4.32
CA CYS A 99 0.88 11.36 -5.04
C CYS A 99 0.69 12.88 -4.91
N ARG A 100 0.43 13.36 -3.70
CA ARG A 100 0.55 14.75 -3.30
C ARG A 100 1.55 14.72 -2.18
N ALA A 101 2.58 15.52 -2.35
CA ALA A 101 3.49 15.84 -1.27
C ALA A 101 2.69 16.31 -0.05
N VAL A 102 3.24 16.06 1.14
CA VAL A 102 2.76 16.70 2.36
C VAL A 102 2.76 18.22 2.10
N PRO A 103 1.67 18.94 2.40
CA PRO A 103 1.60 20.38 2.17
C PRO A 103 2.82 21.10 2.78
N GLY A 104 3.47 21.96 2.00
CA GLY A 104 4.65 22.72 2.44
C GLY A 104 5.96 21.93 2.47
N ALA A 105 5.97 20.63 2.13
CA ALA A 105 7.19 19.82 2.19
C ALA A 105 8.27 20.28 1.19
N GLN A 106 7.89 20.75 0.00
CA GLN A 106 8.86 21.28 -0.97
C GLN A 106 9.53 22.55 -0.44
N ASP A 107 8.74 23.47 0.13
CA ASP A 107 9.26 24.73 0.68
C ASP A 107 10.16 24.46 1.91
N ALA A 108 9.76 23.51 2.77
CA ALA A 108 10.55 23.07 3.90
C ALA A 108 11.90 22.47 3.43
N LEU A 109 11.90 21.61 2.40
CA LEU A 109 13.14 21.08 1.84
C LEU A 109 14.04 22.20 1.30
N ARG A 110 13.47 23.20 0.61
CA ARG A 110 14.25 24.37 0.14
C ARG A 110 14.87 25.16 1.29
N LYS A 111 14.14 25.40 2.38
CA LYS A 111 14.69 26.03 3.60
C LYS A 111 15.86 25.22 4.18
N LEU A 112 15.71 23.89 4.25
CA LEU A 112 16.76 23.01 4.77
C LEU A 112 18.02 23.06 3.89
N ARG A 113 17.88 23.09 2.56
CA ARG A 113 19.01 23.26 1.64
C ARG A 113 19.75 24.59 1.81
N GLN A 114 19.06 25.66 2.18
CA GLN A 114 19.67 26.97 2.43
C GLN A 114 20.53 26.98 3.71
N ALA A 115 20.29 26.06 4.64
CA ALA A 115 21.01 25.96 5.91
C ALA A 115 22.32 25.16 5.84
N SER A 116 22.82 24.83 4.63
CA SER A 116 24.09 24.13 4.39
C SER A 116 24.24 22.76 5.08
N VAL A 117 23.13 22.06 5.35
CA VAL A 117 23.15 20.69 5.84
C VAL A 117 23.14 19.67 4.70
N ALA A 118 23.80 18.53 4.93
CA ALA A 118 23.72 17.38 4.03
C ALA A 118 22.36 16.68 4.17
N ILE A 119 21.74 16.29 3.06
CA ILE A 119 20.42 15.67 3.03
C ILE A 119 20.50 14.32 2.31
N LYS A 120 19.95 13.28 2.96
CA LYS A 120 19.80 11.94 2.37
C LYS A 120 18.34 11.51 2.50
N PHE A 121 17.76 11.04 1.40
CA PHE A 121 16.43 10.43 1.35
C PHE A 121 16.57 8.93 1.49
N VAL A 122 16.02 8.36 2.56
CA VAL A 122 16.14 6.93 2.86
C VAL A 122 14.80 6.21 2.75
N THR A 123 14.76 5.02 2.14
CA THR A 123 13.52 4.22 2.07
C THR A 123 13.75 2.71 2.02
N ASN A 124 12.85 1.96 2.68
CA ASN A 124 12.75 0.50 2.54
C ASN A 124 11.82 0.19 1.35
N THR A 125 12.37 0.20 0.14
CA THR A 125 11.67 -0.25 -1.06
C THR A 125 12.20 -1.61 -1.51
N THR A 126 11.30 -2.49 -1.92
CA THR A 126 11.62 -3.79 -2.52
C THR A 126 11.17 -3.91 -3.97
N LYS A 127 10.53 -2.86 -4.49
CA LYS A 127 9.76 -2.89 -5.73
C LYS A 127 10.22 -1.88 -6.76
N GLU A 128 10.64 -0.71 -6.30
CA GLU A 128 10.98 0.41 -7.17
C GLU A 128 12.48 0.63 -7.17
N SER A 129 13.09 0.69 -8.37
CA SER A 129 14.48 1.11 -8.54
C SER A 129 14.71 2.54 -8.08
N LYS A 130 15.98 2.85 -7.82
CA LYS A 130 16.43 4.20 -7.43
C LYS A 130 16.01 5.27 -8.45
N ARG A 131 16.13 4.97 -9.75
CA ARG A 131 15.73 5.88 -10.84
C ARG A 131 14.23 6.16 -10.82
N ASN A 132 13.40 5.12 -10.69
CA ASN A 132 11.94 5.28 -10.65
C ASN A 132 11.48 6.10 -9.43
N LEU A 133 12.14 5.90 -8.27
CA LEU A 133 11.89 6.71 -7.08
C LEU A 133 12.26 8.19 -7.30
N LEU A 134 13.43 8.45 -7.89
CA LEU A 134 13.90 9.79 -8.22
C LEU A 134 12.91 10.51 -9.15
N GLU A 135 12.53 9.87 -10.26
CA GLU A 135 11.56 10.43 -11.22
C GLU A 135 10.22 10.75 -10.56
N ARG A 136 9.74 9.87 -9.67
CA ARG A 136 8.48 10.11 -8.94
C ARG A 136 8.58 11.35 -8.05
N LEU A 137 9.68 11.50 -7.30
CA LEU A 137 9.88 12.66 -6.42
C LEU A 137 10.06 13.95 -7.22
N GLN A 138 10.75 13.90 -8.36
CA GLN A 138 10.89 15.04 -9.28
C GLN A 138 9.54 15.47 -9.89
N ARG A 139 8.66 14.52 -10.24
CA ARG A 139 7.27 14.82 -10.67
C ARG A 139 6.44 15.49 -9.57
N LEU A 140 6.82 15.33 -8.30
CA LEU A 140 6.23 16.02 -7.15
C LEU A 140 6.90 17.37 -6.85
N HIS A 141 7.76 17.85 -7.75
CA HIS A 141 8.49 19.11 -7.64
C HIS A 141 9.47 19.17 -6.46
N PHE A 142 10.00 18.03 -6.04
CA PHE A 142 11.16 17.99 -5.16
C PHE A 142 12.44 18.12 -5.99
N GLU A 143 13.31 19.04 -5.57
CA GLU A 143 14.66 19.17 -6.11
C GLU A 143 15.58 18.20 -5.36
N LEU A 144 15.91 17.08 -5.99
CA LEU A 144 16.85 16.08 -5.45
C LEU A 144 17.75 15.51 -6.53
N GLN A 145 18.93 15.07 -6.10
CA GLN A 145 19.94 14.41 -6.93
C GLN A 145 19.98 12.92 -6.60
N GLU A 146 20.40 12.10 -7.58
CA GLU A 146 20.46 10.66 -7.40
C GLU A 146 21.35 10.23 -6.22
N LYS A 147 22.47 10.91 -5.99
CA LYS A 147 23.38 10.62 -4.86
C LYS A 147 22.73 10.82 -3.47
N GLU A 148 21.65 11.59 -3.40
CA GLU A 148 20.93 11.86 -2.16
C GLU A 148 19.96 10.74 -1.81
N VAL A 149 19.65 9.84 -2.74
CA VAL A 149 18.71 8.74 -2.51
C VAL A 149 19.47 7.48 -2.07
N PHE A 150 19.04 6.90 -0.96
CA PHE A 150 19.53 5.63 -0.44
C PHE A 150 18.36 4.68 -0.18
N THR A 151 18.44 3.47 -0.71
CA THR A 151 17.38 2.47 -0.62
C THR A 151 17.88 1.20 0.05
N SER A 152 16.96 0.37 0.55
CA SER A 152 17.32 -0.97 1.02
C SER A 152 17.88 -1.86 -0.10
N LEU A 153 17.58 -1.57 -1.38
CA LEU A 153 18.19 -2.24 -2.54
C LEU A 153 19.66 -1.82 -2.73
N THR A 154 19.99 -0.53 -2.57
CA THR A 154 21.39 -0.08 -2.61
C THR A 154 22.21 -0.65 -1.45
N ALA A 155 21.61 -0.78 -0.27
CA ALA A 155 22.24 -1.46 0.86
C ALA A 155 22.51 -2.95 0.56
N ALA A 156 21.52 -3.66 -0.01
CA ALA A 156 21.68 -5.05 -0.45
C ALA A 156 22.80 -5.21 -1.48
N ARG A 157 22.84 -4.34 -2.50
CA ARG A 157 23.88 -4.31 -3.52
C ARG A 157 25.27 -4.12 -2.91
N SER A 158 25.42 -3.16 -1.99
CA SER A 158 26.69 -2.89 -1.33
C SER A 158 27.22 -4.12 -0.58
N VAL A 159 26.33 -4.87 0.12
CA VAL A 159 26.71 -6.12 0.79
C VAL A 159 27.19 -7.20 -0.19
N LEU A 160 26.55 -7.30 -1.35
CA LEU A 160 26.96 -8.25 -2.40
C LEU A 160 28.33 -7.90 -2.97
N GLU A 161 28.58 -6.62 -3.27
CA GLU A 161 29.85 -6.15 -3.82
C GLU A 161 31.00 -6.32 -2.81
N GLN A 162 30.76 -5.93 -1.54
CA GLN A 162 31.75 -6.06 -0.47
C GLN A 162 32.15 -7.52 -0.19
N ARG A 163 31.19 -8.45 -0.29
CA ARG A 163 31.42 -9.88 -0.04
C ARG A 163 31.70 -10.67 -1.32
N GLN A 164 31.74 -10.01 -2.49
CA GLN A 164 31.93 -10.63 -3.81
C GLN A 164 30.99 -11.81 -4.06
N LEU A 165 29.71 -11.64 -3.72
CA LEU A 165 28.68 -12.67 -3.83
C LEU A 165 27.93 -12.61 -5.16
N ARG A 166 27.49 -13.78 -5.63
CA ARG A 166 26.62 -13.96 -6.81
C ARG A 166 25.22 -14.35 -6.35
N PRO A 167 24.24 -13.45 -6.40
CA PRO A 167 22.95 -13.70 -5.77
C PRO A 167 21.96 -14.44 -6.68
N LEU A 168 21.16 -15.33 -6.09
CA LEU A 168 19.82 -15.63 -6.55
C LEU A 168 18.91 -14.48 -6.09
N LEU A 169 18.46 -13.65 -7.04
CA LEU A 169 17.61 -12.49 -6.77
C LEU A 169 16.13 -12.91 -6.75
N LEU A 170 15.50 -12.92 -5.58
CA LEU A 170 14.06 -13.04 -5.39
C LEU A 170 13.46 -11.64 -5.18
N LEU A 171 13.42 -10.88 -6.27
CA LEU A 171 13.00 -9.47 -6.31
C LEU A 171 11.98 -9.24 -7.44
N GLU A 172 11.23 -8.14 -7.36
CA GLU A 172 10.38 -7.70 -8.46
C GLU A 172 11.23 -7.23 -9.64
N GLU A 173 10.76 -7.41 -10.88
CA GLU A 173 11.52 -7.08 -12.09
C GLU A 173 11.99 -5.61 -12.11
N SER A 174 11.14 -4.69 -11.65
CA SER A 174 11.45 -3.27 -11.53
C SER A 174 12.51 -2.92 -10.49
N ALA A 175 12.88 -3.85 -9.60
CA ALA A 175 13.99 -3.69 -8.65
C ALA A 175 15.32 -4.26 -9.18
N LEU A 176 15.29 -5.09 -10.24
CA LEU A 176 16.50 -5.70 -10.81
C LEU A 176 17.44 -4.67 -11.45
N GLU A 177 16.92 -3.53 -11.89
CA GLU A 177 17.69 -2.41 -12.44
C GLU A 177 18.83 -1.98 -11.47
N ASP A 178 18.55 -1.95 -10.16
CA ASP A 178 19.52 -1.59 -9.12
C ASP A 178 20.65 -2.64 -8.97
N PHE A 179 20.50 -3.85 -9.51
CA PHE A 179 21.51 -4.92 -9.48
C PHE A 179 22.22 -5.11 -10.83
N THR A 180 22.02 -4.21 -11.79
CA THR A 180 22.72 -4.25 -13.08
C THR A 180 24.23 -4.24 -12.84
N GLY A 181 24.94 -5.18 -13.49
CA GLY A 181 26.38 -5.38 -13.35
C GLY A 181 26.80 -6.37 -12.26
N ILE A 182 25.88 -6.88 -11.45
CA ILE A 182 26.16 -7.97 -10.51
C ILE A 182 26.07 -9.32 -11.25
N ASP A 183 27.09 -10.15 -11.10
CA ASP A 183 27.08 -11.51 -11.65
C ASP A 183 26.08 -12.38 -10.89
N THR A 184 25.15 -12.99 -11.62
CA THR A 184 24.10 -13.89 -11.10
C THR A 184 24.26 -15.32 -11.59
N SER A 185 25.34 -15.60 -12.35
CA SER A 185 25.69 -16.96 -12.75
C SER A 185 26.12 -17.78 -11.53
N GLU A 186 25.79 -19.07 -11.53
CA GLU A 186 26.13 -20.02 -10.45
C GLU A 186 25.98 -19.39 -9.04
N PRO A 187 24.74 -19.06 -8.65
CA PRO A 187 24.51 -18.19 -7.50
C PRO A 187 24.95 -18.89 -6.21
N ASN A 188 25.61 -18.13 -5.35
CA ASN A 188 26.16 -18.56 -4.06
C ASN A 188 25.60 -17.76 -2.87
N ALA A 189 24.63 -16.89 -3.11
CA ALA A 189 23.90 -16.13 -2.09
C ALA A 189 22.42 -16.06 -2.46
N VAL A 190 21.54 -15.80 -1.49
CA VAL A 190 20.10 -15.59 -1.74
C VAL A 190 19.74 -14.19 -1.28
N VAL A 191 19.20 -13.37 -2.18
CA VAL A 191 18.65 -12.04 -1.84
C VAL A 191 17.14 -12.10 -1.98
N ILE A 192 16.43 -11.76 -0.92
CA ILE A 192 14.96 -11.82 -0.87
C ILE A 192 14.36 -10.47 -0.52
N GLY A 193 13.50 -9.98 -1.43
CA GLY A 193 12.61 -8.84 -1.23
C GLY A 193 11.16 -9.27 -1.44
N LEU A 194 10.25 -8.32 -1.66
CA LEU A 194 8.85 -8.64 -1.94
C LEU A 194 8.67 -8.99 -3.43
N ALA A 195 8.71 -10.28 -3.75
CA ALA A 195 8.56 -10.79 -5.11
C ALA A 195 7.44 -11.84 -5.20
N PRO A 196 6.16 -11.41 -5.28
CA PRO A 196 5.02 -12.33 -5.27
C PRO A 196 5.11 -13.46 -6.31
N ASP A 197 5.59 -13.14 -7.52
CA ASP A 197 5.70 -14.12 -8.61
C ASP A 197 6.80 -15.17 -8.36
N CYS A 198 7.80 -14.82 -7.53
CA CYS A 198 8.87 -15.72 -7.11
C CYS A 198 8.51 -16.53 -5.86
N PHE A 199 7.44 -16.20 -5.16
CA PHE A 199 7.05 -16.83 -3.89
C PHE A 199 6.21 -18.10 -4.09
N ASN A 200 6.73 -19.01 -4.92
CA ASN A 200 6.19 -20.33 -5.16
C ASN A 200 7.10 -21.42 -4.58
N TYR A 201 6.59 -22.64 -4.43
CA TYR A 201 7.31 -23.74 -3.79
C TYR A 201 8.64 -24.05 -4.48
N GLU A 202 8.69 -24.06 -5.81
CA GLU A 202 9.88 -24.44 -6.57
C GLU A 202 11.03 -23.46 -6.35
N THR A 203 10.74 -22.16 -6.49
CA THR A 203 11.72 -21.09 -6.27
C THR A 203 12.18 -21.02 -4.83
N MET A 204 11.26 -21.14 -3.87
CA MET A 204 11.60 -21.15 -2.45
C MET A 204 12.43 -22.37 -2.06
N ASN A 205 12.13 -23.55 -2.62
CA ASN A 205 12.91 -24.77 -2.39
C ASN A 205 14.31 -24.70 -3.03
N LYS A 206 14.46 -24.00 -4.17
CA LYS A 206 15.78 -23.71 -4.75
C LYS A 206 16.61 -22.83 -3.80
N ALA A 207 16.03 -21.75 -3.28
CA ALA A 207 16.69 -20.89 -2.30
C ALA A 207 17.05 -21.65 -1.01
N PHE A 208 16.13 -22.48 -0.50
CA PHE A 208 16.36 -23.36 0.64
C PHE A 208 17.58 -24.26 0.48
N ARG A 209 17.70 -24.96 -0.67
CA ARG A 209 18.86 -25.84 -0.95
C ARG A 209 20.17 -25.08 -0.96
N MET A 210 20.19 -23.90 -1.60
CA MET A 210 21.39 -23.07 -1.61
C MET A 210 21.82 -22.65 -0.20
N ILE A 211 20.87 -22.32 0.67
CA ILE A 211 21.16 -21.93 2.06
C ILE A 211 21.71 -23.11 2.86
N LEU A 212 21.18 -24.33 2.64
CA LEU A 212 21.74 -25.55 3.23
C LEU A 212 23.18 -25.82 2.78
N ASP A 213 23.50 -25.49 1.53
CA ASP A 213 24.86 -25.57 0.98
C ASP A 213 25.80 -24.45 1.50
N GLY A 214 25.30 -23.57 2.38
CA GLY A 214 26.06 -22.51 3.04
C GLY A 214 25.90 -21.12 2.44
N ALA A 215 24.99 -20.93 1.46
CA ALA A 215 24.74 -19.61 0.89
C ALA A 215 24.13 -18.64 1.93
N PRO A 216 24.64 -17.40 2.06
CA PRO A 216 24.05 -16.42 2.95
C PRO A 216 22.67 -15.98 2.45
N LEU A 217 21.72 -15.91 3.39
CA LEU A 217 20.39 -15.34 3.18
C LEU A 217 20.41 -13.84 3.51
N ILE A 218 20.17 -13.00 2.51
CA ILE A 218 20.13 -11.54 2.62
C ILE A 218 18.69 -11.09 2.39
N ALA A 219 18.07 -10.47 3.40
CA ALA A 219 16.70 -9.97 3.32
C ALA A 219 16.67 -8.45 3.22
N VAL A 220 15.99 -7.91 2.20
CA VAL A 220 15.88 -6.45 2.01
C VAL A 220 15.14 -5.80 3.20
N HIS A 221 14.07 -6.44 3.68
CA HIS A 221 13.41 -6.12 4.96
C HIS A 221 12.51 -7.29 5.40
N LYS A 222 12.09 -7.32 6.67
CA LYS A 222 11.23 -8.38 7.24
C LYS A 222 9.82 -7.91 7.60
N ALA A 223 9.23 -7.04 6.76
CA ALA A 223 7.88 -6.55 7.00
C ALA A 223 6.86 -7.71 6.96
N ARG A 224 6.00 -7.78 7.98
CA ARG A 224 4.99 -8.84 8.15
C ARG A 224 3.93 -8.77 7.04
N TYR A 225 3.45 -7.58 6.75
CA TYR A 225 2.42 -7.30 5.76
C TYR A 225 2.55 -5.88 5.21
N TYR A 226 1.86 -5.60 4.11
CA TYR A 226 1.71 -4.27 3.54
C TYR A 226 0.25 -4.04 3.11
N LYS A 227 -0.16 -2.78 2.96
CA LYS A 227 -1.53 -2.42 2.57
C LYS A 227 -1.63 -2.27 1.05
N ARG A 228 -2.48 -3.08 0.42
CA ARG A 228 -2.89 -2.98 -0.98
C ARG A 228 -4.28 -2.32 -1.10
N LYS A 229 -4.73 -2.11 -2.33
CA LYS A 229 -6.09 -1.60 -2.64
C LYS A 229 -7.20 -2.52 -2.12
N ASP A 230 -6.94 -3.83 -2.13
CA ASP A 230 -7.85 -4.91 -1.75
C ASP A 230 -7.73 -5.36 -0.29
N GLY A 231 -6.84 -4.74 0.50
CA GLY A 231 -6.68 -5.04 1.92
C GLY A 231 -5.22 -5.26 2.33
N LEU A 232 -5.00 -5.95 3.45
CA LEU A 232 -3.67 -6.33 3.89
C LEU A 232 -3.18 -7.54 3.09
N ALA A 233 -1.92 -7.50 2.68
CA ALA A 233 -1.24 -8.60 1.99
C ALA A 233 0.11 -8.91 2.63
N LEU A 234 0.58 -10.14 2.44
CA LEU A 234 1.83 -10.63 3.00
C LEU A 234 3.02 -9.82 2.47
N GLY A 235 3.89 -9.40 3.38
CA GLY A 235 5.18 -8.82 3.04
C GLY A 235 6.22 -9.91 2.73
N PRO A 236 7.50 -9.55 2.59
CA PRO A 236 8.57 -10.53 2.43
C PRO A 236 8.91 -11.26 3.74
N GLY A 237 8.61 -10.67 4.90
CA GLY A 237 8.96 -11.22 6.22
C GLY A 237 8.52 -12.67 6.47
N PRO A 238 7.27 -13.08 6.14
CA PRO A 238 6.83 -14.48 6.24
C PRO A 238 7.68 -15.45 5.42
N PHE A 239 8.09 -15.08 4.21
CA PHE A 239 8.90 -15.92 3.33
C PHE A 239 10.36 -16.00 3.80
N VAL A 240 10.91 -14.88 4.26
CA VAL A 240 12.23 -14.84 4.93
C VAL A 240 12.22 -15.75 6.14
N THR A 241 11.22 -15.62 7.01
CA THR A 241 11.12 -16.41 8.25
C THR A 241 10.89 -17.89 7.95
N GLY A 242 10.16 -18.22 6.88
CA GLY A 242 9.99 -19.60 6.42
C GLY A 242 11.32 -20.25 6.01
N LEU A 243 12.19 -19.51 5.31
CA LEU A 243 13.54 -19.99 4.98
C LEU A 243 14.41 -20.13 6.24
N GLU A 244 14.44 -19.09 7.09
CA GLU A 244 15.18 -19.13 8.37
C GLU A 244 14.78 -20.33 9.23
N TYR A 245 13.47 -20.60 9.34
CA TYR A 245 12.95 -21.73 10.09
C TYR A 245 13.34 -23.07 9.48
N ALA A 246 13.33 -23.18 8.15
CA ALA A 246 13.66 -24.41 7.46
C ALA A 246 15.16 -24.76 7.56
N THR A 247 16.04 -23.77 7.66
CA THR A 247 17.51 -23.95 7.64
C THR A 247 18.19 -23.70 8.97
N ASP A 248 17.45 -23.32 10.01
CA ASP A 248 17.96 -22.88 11.32
C ASP A 248 19.03 -21.77 11.21
N CYS A 249 18.92 -20.93 10.16
CA CYS A 249 19.81 -19.79 9.93
C CYS A 249 19.09 -18.47 10.19
N LYS A 250 19.85 -17.38 10.36
CA LYS A 250 19.30 -16.02 10.43
C LYS A 250 19.65 -15.25 9.17
N ALA A 251 18.65 -14.59 8.58
CA ALA A 251 18.87 -13.70 7.45
C ALA A 251 19.65 -12.46 7.88
N THR A 252 20.60 -12.03 7.06
CA THR A 252 21.18 -10.69 7.17
C THR A 252 20.17 -9.69 6.61
N VAL A 253 19.51 -8.93 7.49
CA VAL A 253 18.59 -7.88 7.09
C VAL A 253 19.40 -6.62 6.76
N VAL A 254 19.11 -5.98 5.62
CA VAL A 254 19.88 -4.80 5.16
C VAL A 254 19.08 -3.51 5.13
N GLY A 255 17.76 -3.57 5.38
CA GLY A 255 16.90 -2.39 5.49
C GLY A 255 16.70 -1.94 6.94
N LYS A 256 15.96 -0.83 7.11
CA LYS A 256 15.47 -0.38 8.42
C LYS A 256 14.68 -1.50 9.13
N PRO A 257 14.78 -1.68 10.47
CA PRO A 257 15.46 -0.83 11.47
C PRO A 257 16.96 -1.13 11.70
N GLU A 258 17.63 -1.91 10.86
CA GLU A 258 19.00 -2.35 11.15
C GLU A 258 20.00 -1.19 11.17
N GLU A 259 20.91 -1.20 12.15
CA GLU A 259 21.92 -0.15 12.35
C GLU A 259 22.80 0.05 11.10
N THR A 260 23.13 -1.05 10.43
CA THR A 260 23.95 -1.04 9.21
C THR A 260 23.33 -0.21 8.10
N PHE A 261 21.99 -0.13 8.02
CA PHE A 261 21.31 0.69 7.02
C PHE A 261 21.58 2.18 7.25
N PHE A 262 21.45 2.63 8.50
CA PHE A 262 21.69 4.04 8.86
C PHE A 262 23.16 4.40 8.70
N ASN A 263 24.07 3.55 9.18
CA ASN A 263 25.51 3.76 9.05
C ASN A 263 25.96 3.84 7.58
N GLN A 264 25.41 2.98 6.70
CA GLN A 264 25.67 3.06 5.25
C GLN A 264 25.04 4.31 4.61
N ALA A 265 23.88 4.77 5.08
CA ALA A 265 23.29 6.01 4.57
C ALA A 265 24.16 7.25 4.90
N LEU A 266 24.85 7.22 6.04
CA LEU A 266 25.72 8.30 6.53
C LEU A 266 27.16 8.22 6.00
N SER A 267 27.64 7.05 5.58
CA SER A 267 29.04 6.87 5.13
C SER A 267 29.41 7.81 3.98
N ASP A 268 28.47 8.07 3.07
CA ASP A 268 28.69 9.00 1.94
C ASP A 268 28.73 10.47 2.36
N LEU A 269 28.20 10.80 3.55
CA LEU A 269 28.11 12.16 4.06
C LEU A 269 29.32 12.54 4.93
N GLY A 270 30.10 11.56 5.39
CA GLY A 270 31.27 11.79 6.22
C GLY A 270 30.96 12.32 7.62
N CYS A 271 29.74 12.14 8.11
CA CYS A 271 29.32 12.52 9.46
C CYS A 271 29.11 11.31 10.38
N SER A 272 29.21 11.55 11.68
CA SER A 272 28.88 10.54 12.70
C SER A 272 27.36 10.45 12.90
N ALA A 273 26.87 9.31 13.39
CA ALA A 273 25.45 9.15 13.69
C ALA A 273 24.93 10.19 14.70
N SER A 274 25.75 10.58 15.67
CA SER A 274 25.42 11.62 16.66
C SER A 274 25.20 13.01 16.07
N GLU A 275 25.71 13.29 14.87
CA GLU A 275 25.54 14.57 14.17
C GLU A 275 24.36 14.53 13.18
N ALA A 276 23.63 13.42 13.13
CA ALA A 276 22.57 13.20 12.15
C ALA A 276 21.19 13.10 12.81
N VAL A 277 20.18 13.56 12.06
CA VAL A 277 18.77 13.52 12.45
C VAL A 277 17.99 12.70 11.43
N MET A 278 17.25 11.70 11.88
CA MET A 278 16.31 10.93 11.08
C MET A 278 14.89 11.45 11.28
N ILE A 279 14.19 11.74 10.19
CA ILE A 279 12.76 12.12 10.20
C ILE A 279 11.97 11.00 9.54
N GLY A 280 10.97 10.46 10.23
CA GLY A 280 10.16 9.35 9.70
C GLY A 280 8.77 9.27 10.33
N ASP A 281 7.89 8.50 9.69
CA ASP A 281 6.52 8.24 10.14
C ASP A 281 6.36 6.90 10.87
N ASP A 282 7.37 6.02 10.81
CA ASP A 282 7.40 4.75 11.53
C ASP A 282 8.23 4.84 12.80
N ALA A 283 7.58 4.74 13.96
CA ALA A 283 8.26 4.82 15.25
C ALA A 283 9.34 3.75 15.42
N ARG A 284 9.16 2.53 14.88
CA ARG A 284 10.13 1.44 15.07
C ARG A 284 11.18 1.43 13.99
N ASP A 285 10.75 1.43 12.74
CA ASP A 285 11.66 1.26 11.60
C ASP A 285 12.50 2.51 11.39
N ASP A 286 11.91 3.71 11.48
CA ASP A 286 12.63 4.95 11.23
C ASP A 286 13.29 5.48 12.50
N VAL A 287 12.47 5.81 13.52
CA VAL A 287 12.93 6.55 14.70
C VAL A 287 13.71 5.64 15.64
N GLY A 288 13.15 4.50 16.04
CA GLY A 288 13.81 3.54 16.92
C GLY A 288 15.09 2.97 16.30
N GLY A 289 15.05 2.62 15.01
CA GLY A 289 16.24 2.19 14.27
C GLY A 289 17.35 3.24 14.27
N ALA A 290 17.02 4.49 13.96
CA ALA A 290 17.99 5.59 13.94
C ALA A 290 18.56 5.91 15.33
N GLN A 291 17.73 5.91 16.38
CA GLN A 291 18.16 6.14 17.75
C GLN A 291 19.10 5.03 18.25
N ASN A 292 18.83 3.78 17.89
CA ASN A 292 19.74 2.67 18.20
C ASN A 292 21.08 2.81 17.47
N ALA A 293 21.10 3.42 16.28
CA ALA A 293 22.33 3.78 15.58
C ALA A 293 23.04 5.03 16.14
N GLY A 294 22.45 5.71 17.14
CA GLY A 294 23.03 6.90 17.77
C GLY A 294 22.58 8.23 17.15
N MET A 295 21.60 8.23 16.25
CA MET A 295 21.03 9.44 15.65
C MET A 295 19.91 10.05 16.51
N LEU A 296 19.62 11.33 16.31
CA LEU A 296 18.37 11.91 16.80
C LEU A 296 17.22 11.48 15.89
N GLY A 297 16.11 11.03 16.48
CA GLY A 297 14.92 10.60 15.75
C GLY A 297 13.73 11.54 15.97
N ILE A 298 13.18 12.08 14.88
CA ILE A 298 11.96 12.90 14.87
C ILE A 298 10.82 12.10 14.23
N LEU A 299 9.76 11.88 15.00
CA LEU A 299 8.55 11.20 14.53
C LEU A 299 7.54 12.21 13.99
N VAL A 300 7.11 12.06 12.74
CA VAL A 300 6.04 12.88 12.16
C VAL A 300 4.69 12.16 12.22
N LYS A 301 3.62 12.91 12.52
CA LYS A 301 2.25 12.37 12.62
C LYS A 301 1.55 12.22 11.27
N THR A 302 2.29 12.28 10.16
CA THR A 302 1.80 11.99 8.81
C THR A 302 2.00 10.51 8.46
N GLY A 303 1.50 10.06 7.31
CA GLY A 303 1.81 8.71 6.79
C GLY A 303 1.15 7.57 7.57
N LYS A 304 1.96 6.62 8.05
CA LYS A 304 1.54 5.39 8.76
C LYS A 304 1.30 5.58 10.26
N TYR A 305 1.74 6.72 10.81
CA TYR A 305 1.63 7.02 12.23
C TYR A 305 0.20 6.80 12.75
N ARG A 306 0.11 6.26 13.97
CA ARG A 306 -1.11 6.19 14.77
C ARG A 306 -0.85 6.75 16.16
N ASP A 307 -1.88 7.32 16.78
CA ASP A 307 -1.78 7.85 18.14
C ASP A 307 -1.27 6.78 19.12
N GLY A 308 -0.21 7.13 19.86
CA GLY A 308 0.48 6.23 20.78
C GLY A 308 1.65 5.46 20.16
N ASP A 309 1.96 5.65 18.87
CA ASP A 309 3.15 5.08 18.24
C ASP A 309 4.46 5.57 18.88
N GLU A 310 4.48 6.80 19.37
CA GLU A 310 5.61 7.41 20.09
C GLU A 310 5.98 6.67 21.38
N LEU A 311 5.03 5.92 21.96
CA LEU A 311 5.22 5.13 23.18
C LEU A 311 5.72 3.70 22.88
N LYS A 312 5.81 3.30 21.61
CA LYS A 312 6.19 1.93 21.21
C LYS A 312 7.69 1.67 21.25
N ILE A 313 8.49 2.71 21.45
CA ILE A 313 9.95 2.65 21.48
C ILE A 313 10.49 3.23 22.79
N SER A 314 11.67 2.78 23.19
CA SER A 314 12.39 3.29 24.35
C SER A 314 13.88 3.35 23.99
N PRO A 315 14.55 4.52 24.11
CA PRO A 315 13.99 5.82 24.51
C PRO A 315 12.91 6.35 23.55
N PRO A 316 12.03 7.28 23.98
CA PRO A 316 11.04 7.89 23.10
C PRO A 316 11.71 8.73 21.99
N PRO A 317 10.97 9.08 20.91
CA PRO A 317 11.47 10.01 19.89
C PRO A 317 11.99 11.31 20.52
N HIS A 318 13.06 11.88 19.96
CA HIS A 318 13.58 13.19 20.40
C HIS A 318 12.50 14.27 20.29
N LEU A 319 11.74 14.23 19.19
CA LEU A 319 10.58 15.08 18.96
C LEU A 319 9.49 14.28 18.26
N THR A 320 8.22 14.57 18.59
CA THR A 320 7.07 14.13 17.81
C THR A 320 6.28 15.36 17.34
N CYS A 321 6.16 15.57 16.03
CA CYS A 321 5.56 16.78 15.45
C CYS A 321 4.51 16.45 14.38
N GLY A 322 3.72 17.44 13.97
CA GLY A 322 2.58 17.22 13.07
C GLY A 322 2.97 16.72 11.69
N SER A 323 4.04 17.28 11.11
CA SER A 323 4.44 17.06 9.73
C SER A 323 5.94 17.28 9.49
N PHE A 324 6.40 16.97 8.28
CA PHE A 324 7.79 17.21 7.86
C PHE A 324 8.20 18.70 7.93
N PRO A 325 7.38 19.68 7.49
CA PRO A 325 7.69 21.09 7.70
C PRO A 325 7.94 21.47 9.16
N ASP A 326 7.14 20.96 10.10
CA ASP A 326 7.31 21.24 11.54
C ASP A 326 8.66 20.68 12.06
N ALA A 327 9.06 19.50 11.57
CA ALA A 327 10.36 18.91 11.89
C ALA A 327 11.52 19.77 11.36
N VAL A 328 11.41 20.28 10.14
CA VAL A 328 12.41 21.16 9.53
C VAL A 328 12.53 22.47 10.33
N GLU A 329 11.42 23.08 10.72
CA GLU A 329 11.46 24.31 11.53
C GLU A 329 12.11 24.08 12.89
N HIS A 330 11.88 22.92 13.52
CA HIS A 330 12.57 22.57 14.75
C HIS A 330 14.09 22.43 14.55
N ILE A 331 14.52 21.71 13.50
CA ILE A 331 15.95 21.52 13.18
C ILE A 331 16.64 22.88 12.98
N LEU A 332 16.02 23.77 12.18
CA LEU A 332 16.57 25.09 11.88
C LEU A 332 16.68 26.00 13.12
N ASN A 333 15.80 25.82 14.11
CA ASN A 333 15.72 26.71 15.27
C ASN A 333 16.46 26.20 16.51
N GLN A 334 16.72 24.89 16.61
CA GLN A 334 17.21 24.26 17.85
C GLN A 334 18.48 23.41 17.66
N LEU A 335 18.77 22.96 16.43
CA LEU A 335 19.86 22.01 16.15
C LEU A 335 20.95 22.57 15.22
N LEU A 336 20.75 23.76 14.64
CA LEU A 336 21.70 24.48 13.78
C LEU A 336 22.02 25.84 14.40
#